data_AF-A0A1T4JU61-F1
#
_entry.id   AF-A0A1T4JU61-F1
#
_cell.length_a   1.000
_cell.length_b   1.000
_cell.length_c   1.000
_cell.angle_alpha   90.00
_cell.angle_beta   90.00
_cell.angle_gamma   90.00
#
_symmetry.space_group_name_H-M   'P 1'
#
loop_
_entity.id
_entity.type
_entity.pdbx_description
1 polymer ?
#
loop_
_entity_poly.entity_id
_entity_poly.type
_entity_poly.pdbx_seq_one_letter_code
_entity_poly.pdbx_strand_id
1 'polypeptide(L)' 'MFGLGPTELILILVIALVIFGPSKLPEIGQAIGNGVKEFKSATKEIESGVKSIEDSEE' A
#
# COMPACT_ATOMS: atom_id res chain seq x y z
N MET A 1 27.69 -8.62 11.90
CA MET A 1 27.35 -7.80 13.09
C MET A 1 26.75 -6.45 12.68
N PHE A 2 25.76 -6.42 11.78
CA PHE A 2 25.04 -5.18 11.43
C PHE A 2 23.70 -5.60 10.80
N GLY A 3 22.79 -6.08 11.63
CA GLY A 3 21.38 -6.18 11.26
C GLY A 3 20.73 -4.87 11.68
N LEU A 4 19.97 -4.23 10.80
CA LEU A 4 19.09 -3.14 11.22
C LEU A 4 18.10 -3.72 12.23
N GLY A 5 18.36 -3.46 13.51
CA GLY A 5 17.49 -3.88 14.58
C GLY A 5 16.25 -3.00 14.62
N PRO A 6 15.24 -3.42 15.40
CA PRO A 6 14.06 -2.59 15.68
C PRO A 6 14.45 -1.20 16.22
N THR A 7 15.54 -1.13 16.99
CA THR A 7 16.07 0.12 17.57
C THR A 7 16.62 1.06 16.51
N GLU A 8 17.45 0.59 15.57
CA GLU A 8 17.97 1.42 14.47
C GLU A 8 16.84 1.91 13.55
N LEU A 9 15.84 1.06 13.27
CA LEU A 9 14.67 1.46 12.50
C LEU A 9 13.87 2.56 13.19
N ILE A 10 13.68 2.47 14.50
CA ILE A 10 13.02 3.51 15.29
C ILE A 10 13.81 4.82 15.24
N LEU A 11 15.14 4.79 15.35
CA LEU A 11 15.96 5.99 15.25
C LEU A 11 15.82 6.67 13.89
N ILE A 12 15.87 5.89 12.80
CA ILE A 12 15.67 6.39 11.43
C ILE A 12 14.26 6.98 11.29
N LEU A 13 13.24 6.30 11.82
CA LEU A 13 11.86 6.76 11.79
C LEU A 13 11.71 8.08 12.53
N VAL A 14 12.33 8.26 13.70
CA VAL A 14 12.32 9.52 14.44
C VAL A 14 12.95 10.65 13.62
N ILE A 15 14.10 10.42 12.99
CA ILE A 15 14.74 11.42 12.13
C ILE A 15 13.82 11.78 10.94
N ALA A 16 13.24 10.78 10.29
CA ALA A 16 12.29 10.98 9.21
C ALA A 16 11.06 11.78 9.68
N LEU A 17 10.56 11.51 10.88
CA LEU A 17 9.44 12.24 11.48
C LEU A 17 9.77 13.68 11.83
N VAL A 18 11.01 14.00 12.18
CA VAL A 18 11.42 15.40 12.40
C VAL A 18 11.45 16.17 11.08
N ILE A 19 11.89 15.52 9.99
CA ILE A 19 11.99 16.15 8.67
C ILE A 19 10.61 16.29 8.02
N PHE A 20 9.82 15.22 8.00
CA PHE A 20 8.53 15.17 7.33
C PHE A 20 7.35 15.56 8.23
N GLY A 21 7.46 15.36 9.54
CA GLY A 21 6.38 15.52 10.51
C GLY A 21 5.55 14.23 10.71
N PRO A 22 5.09 13.93 11.93
CA PRO A 22 4.27 12.75 12.24
C PRO A 22 2.93 12.73 11.53
N SER A 23 2.39 13.90 11.18
CA SER A 23 1.12 14.02 10.46
C SER A 23 1.20 13.62 8.99
N LYS A 24 2.39 13.65 8.36
CA LYS A 24 2.53 13.29 6.93
C LYS A 24 2.50 11.79 6.70
N LEU A 25 2.97 10.97 7.64
CA LEU A 25 2.93 9.51 7.51
C LEU A 25 1.49 8.96 7.33
N PRO A 26 0.50 9.30 8.17
CA PRO A 26 -0.87 8.83 7.97
C PRO A 26 -1.51 9.40 6.71
N GLU A 27 -1.20 10.64 6.33
CA GLU A 27 -1.70 11.27 5.09
C GLU A 27 -1.22 10.50 3.84
N ILE A 28 0.08 10.21 3.77
CA ILE A 28 0.67 9.40 2.70
C ILE A 28 0.11 7.97 2.72
N GLY A 29 -0.01 7.37 3.90
CA GLY A 29 -0.59 6.03 4.06
C GLY A 29 -2.05 5.96 3.60
N GLN A 30 -2.84 7.00 3.86
CA GLN A 30 -4.24 7.08 3.41
C GLN A 30 -4.33 7.26 1.89
N ALA A 31 -3.47 8.10 1.29
CA ALA A 31 -3.41 8.28 -0.16
C ALA A 31 -3.01 6.98 -0.87
N ILE A 32 -1.96 6.30 -0.40
CA ILE A 32 -1.52 5.00 -0.92
C ILE A 32 -2.60 3.94 -0.69
N GLY A 33 -3.19 3.90 0.50
CA GLY A 33 -4.23 2.92 0.85
C GLY A 33 -5.46 3.03 -0.04
N ASN A 34 -5.91 4.24 -0.33
CA ASN A 34 -7.00 4.48 -1.28
C ASN A 34 -6.60 4.02 -2.68
N GLY A 35 -5.41 4.39 -3.17
CA GLY A 35 -4.91 3.95 -4.47
C GLY A 35 -4.84 2.42 -4.62
N VAL A 36 -4.36 1.72 -3.58
CA VAL A 36 -4.32 0.25 -3.55
C VAL A 36 -5.73 -0.34 -3.53
N LYS A 37 -6.67 0.28 -2.82
CA LYS A 37 -8.08 -0.17 -2.77
C LYS A 37 -8.76 -0.03 -4.13
N GLU A 38 -8.61 1.12 -4.80
CA GLU A 38 -9.11 1.34 -6.16
C GLU A 38 -8.49 0.33 -7.13
N PHE A 39 -7.16 0.16 -7.09
CA PHE A 39 -6.44 -0.77 -7.95
C PHE A 39 -6.92 -2.21 -7.79
N LYS A 40 -7.10 -2.66 -6.54
CA LYS A 40 -7.64 -3.99 -6.24
C LYS A 40 -9.06 -4.17 -6.75
N SER A 41 -9.89 -3.13 -6.63
CA SER A 41 -11.29 -3.16 -7.07
C SER A 41 -11.37 -3.27 -8.60
N ALA A 42 -10.60 -2.45 -9.32
CA ALA A 42 -10.51 -2.51 -10.78
C ALA A 42 -9.98 -3.86 -11.28
N THR A 43 -8.95 -4.41 -10.64
CA THR A 43 -8.40 -5.73 -10.98
C THR A 43 -9.46 -6.83 -10.82
N LYS A 44 -10.26 -6.78 -9.73
CA LYS A 44 -11.32 -7.76 -9.47
C LYS A 44 -12.47 -7.66 -10.47
N GLU A 45 -12.81 -6.44 -10.89
CA GLU A 45 -13.85 -6.21 -11.90
C GLU A 45 -13.43 -6.77 -13.26
N ILE A 46 -12.16 -6.57 -13.64
CA ILE A 46 -11.58 -7.18 -14.86
C ILE A 46 -11.60 -8.70 -14.77
N GLU A 47 -11.14 -9.29 -13.65
CA GLU A 47 -11.14 -10.75 -13.46
C GLU A 47 -12.56 -11.34 -13.54
N SER A 48 -13.55 -10.65 -12.95
CA SER A 48 -14.96 -11.06 -12.99
C SER A 48 -15.56 -10.93 -14.39
N GLY A 49 -15.19 -9.88 -15.12
CA GLY A 49 -15.61 -9.67 -16.52
C GLY A 49 -15.05 -10.73 -17.45
N VAL A 50 -13.75 -11.05 -17.32
CA VAL A 50 -13.09 -12.12 -18.10
C VAL A 50 -13.74 -13.46 -17.80
N LYS A 51 -13.96 -13.79 -16.52
CA LYS A 51 -14.62 -15.04 -16.13
C LYS A 51 -16.04 -15.18 -16.72
N SER A 52 -16.80 -14.08 -16.74
CA SER A 52 -18.18 -14.10 -17.25
C SER A 52 -18.25 -14.31 -18.77
N ILE A 53 -17.22 -13.89 -19.51
CA ILE A 53 -17.09 -14.14 -20.95
C ILE A 53 -16.77 -15.62 -21.20
N GLU A 54 -15.83 -16.19 -20.43
CA GLU A 54 -15.43 -17.60 -20.56
C GLU A 54 -16.60 -18.56 -20.25
N ASP A 55 -17.38 -18.28 -19.21
CA ASP A 55 -18.56 -19.08 -18.83
C ASP A 55 -19.73 -19.00 -19.85
N SER A 56 -19.68 -18.05 -20.81
CA SER A 56 -20.73 -17.86 -21.83
C SER A 56 -20.39 -18.50 -23.18
N GLU A 57 -19.15 -18.95 -23.39
CA GLU A 57 -18.70 -19.60 -24.64
C GLU A 57 -18.64 -21.15 -24.54
N GLU A 58 -18.88 -21.74 -23.36
CA GLU A 58 -19.14 -23.18 -23.16
C GLU A 58 -20.63 -23.56 -23.30
#